data_AF-A0A7S2H9Y1-F1
#
_entry.id   AF-A0A7S2H9Y1-F1
#
_cell.length_a   1.000
_cell.length_b   1.000
_cell.length_c   1.000
_cell.angle_alpha   90.00
_cell.angle_beta   90.00
_cell.angle_gamma   90.00
#
_symmetry.space_group_name_H-M   'P 1'
#
loop_
_entity.id
_entity.type
_entity.pdbx_description
1 polymer ?
#
loop_
_entity_poly.entity_id
_entity_poly.type
_entity_poly.pdbx_seq_one_letter_code
_entity_poly.pdbx_strand_id
1 'polypeptide(L)'
;MRGFVRLSDRALLRVAGEGSSKFLQGLCTQDISVLASQPAAPAAFLSPKGRVLCDSILVARDRNEVLIDCHSGASKSLLRLLLRHRLREPLTIEDVSSSHAAVALLPGDEAASASSAARPADFFADPRFAGLGHRAVLQPDA
;
A
#
# COMPACT_ATOMS: atom_id res chain seq x y z
N MET A 1 19.00 -3.84 19.31
CA MET A 1 18.60 -3.93 17.89
C MET A 1 17.18 -3.42 17.77
N ARG A 2 16.97 -2.21 17.22
CA ARG A 2 15.63 -1.77 16.83
C ARG A 2 15.31 -2.47 15.52
N GLY A 3 14.56 -3.57 15.59
CA GLY A 3 14.24 -4.42 14.44
C GLY A 3 12.93 -3.97 13.80
N PHE A 4 12.94 -3.75 12.49
CA PHE A 4 11.71 -3.79 11.71
C PHE A 4 11.35 -5.26 11.45
N VAL A 5 10.06 -5.54 11.30
CA VAL A 5 9.53 -6.89 11.06
C VAL A 5 8.98 -6.95 9.65
N ARG A 6 9.39 -7.97 8.89
CA ARG A 6 8.75 -8.30 7.62
C ARG A 6 7.36 -8.88 7.86
N LEU A 7 6.36 -8.34 7.18
CA LEU A 7 4.98 -8.81 7.26
C LEU A 7 4.76 -9.87 6.17
N SER A 8 5.01 -11.14 6.49
CA SER A 8 4.97 -12.26 5.53
C SER A 8 3.57 -12.59 5.03
N ASP A 9 2.53 -12.14 5.73
CA ASP A 9 1.12 -12.31 5.37
C ASP A 9 0.62 -11.22 4.41
N ARG A 10 1.47 -10.25 4.04
CA ARG A 10 1.14 -9.16 3.12
C ARG A 10 1.64 -9.46 1.71
N ALA A 11 0.85 -9.04 0.74
CA ALA A 11 1.16 -9.07 -0.69
C ALA A 11 1.13 -7.65 -1.26
N LEU A 12 1.91 -7.43 -2.31
CA LEU A 12 2.06 -6.12 -2.94
C LEU A 12 1.67 -6.24 -4.42
N LEU A 13 0.66 -5.46 -4.81
CA LEU A 13 0.29 -5.31 -6.21
C LEU A 13 0.73 -3.92 -6.69
N ARG A 14 1.29 -3.84 -7.89
CA ARG A 14 1.70 -2.58 -8.51
C ARG A 14 0.70 -2.16 -9.57
N VAL A 15 0.31 -0.90 -9.56
CA VAL A 15 -0.50 -0.26 -10.61
C VAL A 15 0.26 0.96 -11.10
N ALA A 16 0.69 0.93 -12.37
CA ALA A 16 1.51 1.98 -12.96
C ALA A 16 1.03 2.41 -14.35
N GLY A 17 1.15 3.71 -14.63
CA GLY A 17 0.76 4.36 -15.88
C GLY A 17 -0.02 5.66 -15.63
N GLU A 18 -0.11 6.54 -16.63
CA GLU A 18 -0.66 7.91 -16.50
C GLU A 18 -2.10 7.96 -15.96
N GLY A 19 -2.88 6.89 -16.11
CA GLY A 19 -4.25 6.79 -15.63
C GLY A 19 -4.41 6.16 -14.23
N SER A 20 -3.34 5.75 -13.56
CA SER A 20 -3.39 4.94 -12.33
C SER A 20 -4.24 5.56 -11.23
N SER A 21 -4.09 6.86 -10.98
CA SER A 21 -4.88 7.56 -9.94
C SER A 21 -6.37 7.57 -10.26
N LYS A 22 -6.74 7.91 -11.51
CA LYS A 22 -8.14 7.93 -11.96
C LYS A 22 -8.76 6.53 -11.92
N PHE A 23 -8.00 5.52 -12.33
CA PHE A 23 -8.39 4.13 -12.29
C PHE A 23 -8.68 3.65 -10.85
N LEU A 24 -7.76 3.90 -9.92
CA LEU A 24 -7.91 3.51 -8.52
C LEU A 24 -9.01 4.29 -7.80
N GLN A 25 -9.23 5.56 -8.15
CA GLN A 25 -10.32 6.38 -7.62
C GLN A 25 -11.70 5.75 -7.85
N GLY A 26 -11.87 5.03 -8.96
CA GLY A 26 -13.12 4.34 -9.28
C GLY A 26 -13.29 2.98 -8.61
N LEU A 27 -12.26 2.43 -7.95
CA LEU A 27 -12.24 1.04 -7.47
C LEU A 27 -12.04 0.89 -5.97
N CYS A 28 -11.52 1.91 -5.29
CA CYS A 28 -11.30 1.89 -3.85
C CYS A 28 -12.17 2.92 -3.12
N THR A 29 -12.30 2.75 -1.81
CA THR A 29 -13.10 3.64 -0.94
C THR A 29 -12.39 4.94 -0.57
N GLN A 30 -11.11 5.08 -0.91
CA GLN A 30 -10.29 6.23 -0.53
C GLN A 30 -10.27 7.27 -1.66
N ASP A 31 -10.24 8.55 -1.29
CA ASP A 31 -9.88 9.62 -2.22
C ASP A 31 -8.38 9.52 -2.52
N ILE A 32 -8.03 9.12 -3.74
CA ILE A 32 -6.65 8.90 -4.19
C ILE A 32 -5.86 10.21 -4.28
N SER A 33 -6.54 11.37 -4.36
CA SER A 33 -5.85 12.67 -4.45
C SER A 33 -4.96 12.95 -3.23
N VAL A 34 -5.24 12.32 -2.08
CA VAL A 34 -4.41 12.42 -0.88
C VAL A 34 -2.98 11.90 -1.08
N LEU A 35 -2.79 10.95 -2.01
CA LEU A 35 -1.47 10.39 -2.32
C LEU A 35 -0.56 11.36 -3.08
N ALA A 36 -1.09 12.51 -3.54
CA ALA A 36 -0.27 13.57 -4.11
C ALA A 36 0.59 14.29 -3.06
N SER A 37 0.19 14.23 -1.78
CA SER A 37 0.88 14.89 -0.67
C SER A 37 1.22 13.96 0.49
N GLN A 38 0.72 12.72 0.47
CA GLN A 38 0.96 11.71 1.50
C GLN A 38 1.63 10.47 0.92
N PRO A 39 2.57 9.84 1.65
CA PRO A 39 3.27 8.65 1.18
C PRO A 39 2.36 7.42 1.12
N ALA A 40 1.27 7.40 1.89
CA ALA A 40 0.32 6.30 1.91
C ALA A 40 -1.04 6.72 2.46
N ALA A 41 -2.08 5.93 2.14
CA ALA A 41 -3.43 6.10 2.65
C ALA A 41 -4.13 4.74 2.83
N PRO A 42 -5.00 4.58 3.86
CA PRO A 42 -5.80 3.37 3.99
C PRO A 42 -6.92 3.39 2.96
N ALA A 43 -7.24 2.22 2.42
CA ALA A 43 -8.34 2.05 1.49
C ALA A 43 -8.99 0.67 1.69
N ALA A 44 -10.17 0.48 1.13
CA ALA A 44 -10.75 -0.83 0.91
C ALA A 44 -11.14 -0.97 -0.56
N PHE A 45 -11.05 -2.19 -1.07
CA PHE A 45 -11.63 -2.58 -2.35
C PHE A 45 -12.89 -3.37 -2.09
N LEU A 46 -13.94 -3.11 -2.86
CA LEU A 46 -15.24 -3.73 -2.68
C LEU A 46 -15.55 -4.68 -3.84
N SER A 47 -16.33 -5.70 -3.54
CA SER A 47 -17.03 -6.46 -4.56
C SER A 47 -18.12 -5.60 -5.22
N PRO A 48 -18.60 -5.97 -6.42
CA PRO A 48 -19.73 -5.29 -7.06
C PRO A 48 -21.03 -5.27 -6.21
N LYS A 49 -21.14 -6.15 -5.21
CA LYS A 49 -22.26 -6.19 -4.25
C LYS A 49 -22.03 -5.30 -3.02
N GLY A 50 -20.99 -4.47 -3.01
CA GLY A 50 -20.65 -3.57 -1.89
C GLY A 50 -20.01 -4.25 -0.68
N ARG A 51 -19.73 -5.55 -0.72
CA ARG A 51 -19.00 -6.24 0.37
C ARG A 51 -17.52 -5.97 0.27
N VAL A 52 -16.84 -5.78 1.42
CA VAL A 52 -15.39 -5.64 1.48
C VAL A 52 -14.72 -6.88 0.88
N LEU A 53 -13.94 -6.65 -0.17
CA LEU A 53 -13.10 -7.67 -0.79
C LEU A 53 -11.74 -7.73 -0.10
N CYS A 54 -11.16 -6.55 0.18
CA CYS A 54 -9.86 -6.43 0.80
C CYS A 54 -9.70 -5.06 1.45
N ASP A 55 -9.15 -5.01 2.67
CA ASP A 55 -8.54 -3.81 3.24
C ASP A 55 -7.13 -3.64 2.65
N SER A 56 -6.69 -2.41 2.47
CA SER A 56 -5.42 -2.13 1.82
C SER A 56 -4.78 -0.84 2.33
N ILE A 57 -3.48 -0.77 2.19
CA ILE A 57 -2.73 0.48 2.29
C ILE A 57 -2.23 0.79 0.88
N LEU A 58 -2.65 1.93 0.34
CA LEU A 58 -2.15 2.44 -0.91
C LEU A 58 -0.88 3.23 -0.60
N VAL A 59 0.21 2.93 -1.30
CA VAL A 59 1.52 3.55 -1.08
C VAL A 59 1.93 4.25 -2.37
N ALA A 60 2.17 5.55 -2.28
CA ALA A 60 2.69 6.34 -3.40
C ALA A 60 4.15 5.96 -3.68
N ARG A 61 4.51 5.85 -4.96
CA ARG A 61 5.88 5.67 -5.41
C ARG A 61 6.29 6.86 -6.27
N ASP A 62 6.03 6.76 -7.56
CA ASP A 62 6.23 7.84 -8.53
C ASP A 62 4.89 8.49 -8.90
N ARG A 63 4.95 9.57 -9.69
CA ARG A 63 3.77 10.37 -10.10
C ARG A 63 2.59 9.54 -10.65
N ASN A 64 2.88 8.37 -11.21
CA ASN A 64 1.93 7.51 -11.89
C ASN A 64 2.00 6.05 -11.41
N GLU A 65 2.56 5.81 -10.22
CA GLU A 65 2.71 4.46 -9.67
C GLU A 65 2.21 4.40 -8.23
N VAL A 66 1.34 3.41 -7.98
CA VAL A 66 0.80 3.11 -6.65
C VAL A 66 1.03 1.63 -6.37
N LEU A 67 1.58 1.35 -5.19
CA LEU A 67 1.61 0.00 -4.63
C LEU A 67 0.41 -0.21 -3.73
N ILE A 68 -0.20 -1.38 -3.82
CA ILE A 68 -1.33 -1.80 -3.01
C ILE A 68 -0.86 -2.89 -2.07
N ASP A 69 -0.67 -2.52 -0.80
CA ASP A 69 -0.36 -3.43 0.28
C ASP A 69 -1.66 -4.02 0.84
N CYS A 70 -1.81 -5.34 0.66
CA CYS A 70 -3.01 -6.09 1.01
C CYS A 70 -2.67 -7.40 1.72
N HIS A 71 -3.65 -8.07 2.32
CA HIS A 71 -3.43 -9.42 2.84
C HIS A 71 -3.25 -10.42 1.68
N SER A 72 -2.25 -11.30 1.77
CA SER A 72 -1.87 -12.28 0.75
C SER A 72 -3.02 -13.21 0.34
N GLY A 73 -3.91 -13.58 1.27
CA GLY A 73 -5.11 -14.37 0.98
C GLY A 73 -6.11 -13.68 0.04
N ALA A 74 -6.10 -12.34 -0.05
CA ALA A 74 -6.99 -11.56 -0.91
C ALA A 74 -6.34 -11.09 -2.22
N SER A 75 -5.01 -11.16 -2.33
CA SER A 75 -4.23 -10.57 -3.44
C SER A 75 -4.69 -11.06 -4.81
N LYS A 76 -4.91 -12.37 -4.99
CA LYS A 76 -5.38 -12.94 -6.27
C LYS A 76 -6.76 -12.45 -6.68
N SER A 77 -7.66 -12.26 -5.71
CA SER A 77 -9.01 -11.75 -5.98
C SER A 77 -8.98 -10.27 -6.30
N LEU A 78 -8.15 -9.50 -5.60
CA LEU A 78 -7.92 -8.10 -5.90
C LEU A 78 -7.26 -7.91 -7.28
N LEU A 79 -6.23 -8.69 -7.62
CA LEU A 79 -5.59 -8.64 -8.93
C LEU A 79 -6.61 -8.93 -10.06
N ARG A 80 -7.48 -9.93 -9.89
CA ARG A 80 -8.56 -10.19 -10.85
C ARG A 80 -9.56 -9.04 -10.97
N LEU A 81 -9.90 -8.38 -9.86
CA LEU A 81 -10.74 -7.18 -9.88
C LEU A 81 -10.06 -6.08 -10.71
N LEU A 82 -8.81 -5.75 -10.39
CA LEU A 82 -8.04 -4.72 -11.08
C LEU A 82 -7.92 -5.01 -12.59
N LEU A 83 -7.53 -6.24 -12.96
CA LEU A 83 -7.39 -6.63 -14.37
C LEU A 83 -8.73 -6.61 -15.13
N ARG A 84 -9.84 -7.00 -14.48
CA ARG A 84 -11.18 -6.91 -15.09
C ARG A 84 -11.57 -5.47 -15.40
N HIS A 85 -11.23 -4.53 -14.52
CA HIS A 85 -11.60 -3.13 -14.66
C HIS A 85 -10.60 -2.32 -15.50
N ARG A 86 -9.36 -2.80 -15.71
CA ARG A 86 -8.33 -2.12 -16.51
C ARG A 86 -8.75 -1.83 -17.95
N LEU A 87 -9.55 -2.73 -18.55
CA LEU A 87 -10.01 -2.64 -19.95
C LEU A 87 -8.86 -2.27 -20.91
N ARG A 88 -9.02 -1.15 -21.64
CA ARG A 88 -8.05 -0.63 -22.61
C ARG A 88 -7.16 0.47 -22.02
N GLU A 89 -7.20 0.69 -20.71
CA GLU A 89 -6.34 1.67 -20.09
C GLU A 89 -4.87 1.23 -20.22
N PRO A 90 -3.95 2.14 -20.58
CA PRO A 90 -2.53 1.85 -20.75
C PRO A 90 -1.83 1.73 -19.38
N LEU A 91 -2.32 0.81 -18.55
CA LEU A 91 -1.80 0.54 -17.21
C LEU A 91 -1.10 -0.81 -17.16
N THR A 92 -0.02 -0.88 -16.39
CA THR A 92 0.62 -2.12 -15.97
C THR A 92 0.11 -2.48 -14.59
N ILE A 93 -0.41 -3.70 -14.43
CA ILE A 93 -0.94 -4.20 -13.16
C ILE A 93 -0.34 -5.58 -12.91
N GLU A 94 0.43 -5.72 -11.83
CA GLU A 94 1.19 -6.93 -11.55
C GLU A 94 1.32 -7.21 -10.05
N ASP A 95 1.58 -8.48 -9.72
CA ASP A 95 1.94 -8.90 -8.38
C ASP A 95 3.46 -8.79 -8.23
N VAL A 96 3.91 -7.95 -7.31
CA VAL A 96 5.33 -7.68 -7.03
C VAL A 96 5.76 -8.23 -5.67
N SER A 97 4.99 -9.14 -5.08
CA SER A 97 5.27 -9.72 -3.75
C SER A 97 6.57 -10.51 -3.68
N SER A 98 7.15 -10.91 -4.83
CA SER A 98 8.45 -11.57 -4.92
C SER A 98 9.63 -10.58 -4.88
N SER A 99 9.44 -9.36 -5.39
CA SER A 99 10.47 -8.32 -5.52
C SER A 99 10.31 -7.18 -4.53
N HIS A 100 9.25 -7.17 -3.74
CA HIS A 100 9.00 -6.18 -2.70
C HIS A 100 8.51 -6.84 -1.42
N ALA A 101 8.81 -6.22 -0.28
CA ALA A 101 8.39 -6.66 1.03
C ALA A 101 7.76 -5.50 1.82
N ALA A 102 6.57 -5.73 2.37
CA ALA A 102 5.99 -4.84 3.37
C ALA A 102 6.67 -5.09 4.73
N VAL A 103 7.12 -4.02 5.38
CA VAL A 103 7.77 -4.08 6.69
C VAL A 103 7.09 -3.11 7.65
N ALA A 104 7.08 -3.48 8.93
CA ALA A 104 6.58 -2.62 10.00
C ALA A 104 7.70 -2.35 11.01
N LEU A 105 7.75 -1.11 11.48
CA LEU A 105 8.49 -0.71 12.67
C LEU A 105 7.46 -0.47 13.77
N LEU A 106 7.41 -1.39 14.73
CA LEU A 106 6.49 -1.33 15.86
C LEU A 106 6.79 -0.10 16.73
N PRO A 107 5.78 0.53 17.33
CA PRO A 107 6.00 1.55 18.34
C PRO A 107 6.79 0.94 19.50
N GLY A 108 7.84 1.62 19.95
CA GLY A 108 8.50 1.27 21.21
C GLY A 108 7.65 1.71 22.40
N ASP A 109 7.93 1.18 23.59
CA ASP A 109 7.27 1.59 24.85
C ASP A 109 7.39 3.10 25.15
N GLU A 110 8.30 3.81 24.48
CA GLU A 110 8.39 5.27 24.52
C GLU A 110 7.39 5.92 23.54
N ALA A 111 6.10 5.70 23.80
CA ALA A 111 4.96 6.12 23.00
C ALA A 111 4.77 7.66 22.84
N ALA A 112 5.76 8.50 23.10
CA ALA A 112 5.52 9.95 23.26
C ALA A 112 6.62 10.92 22.80
N SER A 113 7.75 10.49 22.25
CA SER A 113 8.74 11.47 21.73
C SER A 113 8.66 11.56 20.21
N ALA A 114 7.92 12.57 19.77
CA ALA A 114 7.90 13.12 18.43
C ALA A 114 9.29 13.65 18.04
N SER A 115 10.23 12.75 17.78
CA SER A 115 11.50 13.09 17.17
C SER A 115 11.70 12.23 15.93
N SER A 116 11.80 12.90 14.79
CA SER A 116 12.19 12.36 13.48
C SER A 116 13.59 11.71 13.46
N ALA A 117 14.24 11.53 14.60
CA ALA A 117 15.68 11.24 14.70
C ALA A 117 16.08 9.76 14.58
N ALA A 118 15.18 8.82 14.23
CA ALA A 118 15.57 7.42 14.06
C ALA A 118 14.74 6.62 13.05
N ARG A 119 13.98 7.28 12.18
CA ARG A 119 13.17 6.62 11.14
C ARG A 119 13.97 6.56 9.84
N PRO A 120 14.23 5.37 9.25
CA PRO A 120 14.83 5.30 7.92
C PRO A 120 13.94 6.02 6.89
N ALA A 121 14.55 6.60 5.85
CA ALA A 121 13.87 7.47 4.89
C ALA A 121 12.64 6.81 4.23
N ASP A 122 12.70 5.49 4.00
CA ASP A 122 11.67 4.72 3.31
C ASP A 122 10.44 4.39 4.16
N PHE A 123 10.49 4.66 5.48
CA PHE A 123 9.37 4.42 6.39
C PHE A 123 8.44 5.63 6.44
N PHE A 124 7.15 5.37 6.53
CA PHE A 124 6.08 6.35 6.74
C PHE A 124 5.22 5.93 7.94
N ALA A 125 4.52 6.87 8.57
CA ALA A 125 3.60 6.55 9.67
C ALA A 125 2.48 5.64 9.15
N ASP A 126 2.07 4.64 9.95
CA ASP A 126 0.95 3.79 9.54
C ASP A 126 -0.31 4.66 9.37
N PRO A 127 -0.90 4.72 8.17
CA PRO A 127 -1.91 5.72 7.86
C PRO A 127 -3.29 5.35 8.42
N ARG A 128 -3.42 4.18 9.09
CA ARG A 128 -4.65 3.75 9.74
C ARG A 128 -4.78 4.32 11.15
N PHE A 129 -3.67 4.34 11.90
CA PHE A 129 -3.63 4.82 13.27
C PHE A 129 -2.19 5.08 13.71
N ALA A 130 -1.93 6.26 14.29
CA ALA A 130 -0.59 6.66 14.72
C ALA A 130 0.05 5.70 15.74
N GLY A 131 -0.76 5.03 16.57
CA GLY A 131 -0.29 4.04 17.53
C GLY A 131 0.11 2.69 16.91
N LEU A 132 0.00 2.49 15.60
CA LEU A 132 0.48 1.28 14.91
C LEU A 132 1.95 1.36 14.49
N GLY A 133 2.61 2.49 14.76
CA GLY A 133 4.01 2.71 14.42
C GLY A 133 4.18 3.13 12.96
N HIS A 134 5.17 2.54 12.29
CA HIS A 134 5.55 2.92 10.92
C HIS A 134 5.55 1.72 9.98
N ARG A 135 5.36 2.00 8.70
CA ARG A 135 5.36 1.04 7.59
C ARG A 135 6.39 1.45 6.55
N ALA A 136 6.96 0.49 5.85
CA ALA A 136 7.66 0.73 4.59
C ALA A 136 7.34 -0.40 3.62
N VAL A 137 7.57 -0.14 2.34
CA VAL A 137 7.61 -1.18 1.31
C VAL A 137 8.98 -1.10 0.66
N LEU A 138 9.80 -2.10 0.94
CA LEU A 138 11.20 -2.16 0.51
C LEU A 138 11.33 -3.14 -0.65
N GLN A 139 12.23 -2.86 -1.58
CA GLN A 139 12.77 -3.90 -2.44
C GLN A 139 13.85 -4.60 -1.62
N PRO A 140 13.71 -5.88 -1.25
CA PRO A 140 14.86 -6.63 -0.76
C PRO A 140 15.91 -6.57 -1.88
N ASP A 141 17.09 -6.05 -1.55
CA ASP A 141 18.17 -5.67 -2.46
C ASP A 141 18.23 -6.49 -3.77
N ALA A 142 18.39 -5.80 -4.89
CA ALA A 142 18.71 -6.38 -6.21
C ALA A 142 20.03 -7.16 -6.19
#